data_AF-A0A969H633-F1
#
_entry.id   AF-A0A969H633-F1
#
_cell.length_a   1.000
_cell.length_b   1.000
_cell.length_c   1.000
_cell.angle_alpha   90.00
_cell.angle_beta   90.00
_cell.angle_gamma   90.00
#
_symmetry.space_group_name_H-M   'P 1'
#
loop_
_entity.id
_entity.type
_entity.pdbx_description
1 polymer ?
#
loop_
_entity_poly.entity_id
_entity_poly.type
_entity_poly.pdbx_seq_one_letter_code
_entity_poly.pdbx_strand_id
1 'polypeptide(L)'
;MNNTLPGYLQTLEWPNQPGRFLPCKTGVTEVGRQMALGFSCFALKLYHILGLWSALEVQRQTAWIAFLKSFQAEGYAPHGRVSHNAFIDPPLVNYLLAQTPWQRRLIEPLFRPRQLTYTQKVIIAETKQVIATLAEVDQTPRQPYQGFPVSAAGVKTHLLGLDWTRPWGAGGQASALVVFLKLELPRLADSASQQELLSVCRQFFDSLADAGTGAYFKGASPKHGQLVNGAMKVLTALDWLEAPIHYPERLIDTCLQQFPIAEGCHMVDVVYVLYRCLQQTDYQKAKVQAYCAQVFELIKQHHQPDGGFSYYLGCSQTTYYSTPISQGLPQSDIHGTCLLTWALAMTLEILENNLTGWRVIRP
;
A
#
# COMPACT_ATOMS: atom_id res chain seq x y z
N MET A 1 15.75 -15.39 9.80
CA MET A 1 14.73 -14.64 9.05
C MET A 1 13.98 -15.53 8.06
N ASN A 2 14.59 -16.10 7.02
CA ASN A 2 13.85 -16.91 6.03
C ASN A 2 13.07 -18.09 6.63
N ASN A 3 13.67 -18.82 7.58
CA ASN A 3 13.03 -19.99 8.19
C ASN A 3 12.03 -19.65 9.31
N THR A 4 11.99 -18.41 9.80
CA THR A 4 11.18 -18.01 10.97
C THR A 4 9.85 -17.37 10.57
N LEU A 5 9.82 -16.67 9.44
CA LEU A 5 8.61 -15.98 8.95
C LEU A 5 7.41 -16.91 8.68
N PRO A 6 7.57 -18.10 8.05
CA PRO A 6 6.45 -19.02 7.88
C PRO A 6 5.86 -19.48 9.21
N GLY A 7 6.70 -19.76 10.21
CA GLY A 7 6.27 -20.12 11.55
C GLY A 7 5.51 -18.98 12.24
N TYR A 8 5.99 -17.74 12.13
CA TYR A 8 5.29 -16.56 12.64
C TYR A 8 3.90 -16.41 12.01
N LEU A 9 3.80 -16.50 10.69
CA LEU A 9 2.53 -16.38 9.95
C LEU A 9 1.49 -17.39 10.42
N GLN A 10 1.89 -18.65 10.66
CA GLN A 10 1.01 -19.68 11.20
C GLN A 10 0.43 -19.31 12.57
N THR A 11 1.16 -18.56 13.40
CA THR A 11 0.65 -18.13 14.71
C THR A 11 -0.47 -17.07 14.64
N LEU A 12 -0.60 -16.40 13.50
CA LEU A 12 -1.62 -15.36 13.28
C LEU A 12 -2.87 -15.89 12.57
N GLU A 13 -2.82 -17.09 12.01
CA GLU A 13 -3.94 -17.69 11.28
C GLU A 13 -5.15 -17.90 12.20
N TRP A 14 -6.33 -17.54 11.72
CA TRP A 14 -7.56 -17.88 12.41
C TRP A 14 -7.91 -19.35 12.18
N PRO A 15 -8.14 -20.14 13.25
CA PRO A 15 -8.45 -21.56 13.10
C PRO A 15 -9.67 -21.80 12.21
N ASN A 16 -9.56 -22.74 11.27
CA ASN A 16 -10.63 -23.17 10.36
C ASN A 16 -11.24 -22.06 9.48
N GLN A 17 -10.56 -20.93 9.29
CA GLN A 17 -11.01 -19.86 8.40
C GLN A 17 -9.86 -19.41 7.48
N PRO A 18 -9.58 -20.17 6.40
CA PRO A 18 -8.50 -19.84 5.46
C PRO A 18 -8.58 -18.39 4.99
N GLY A 19 -7.47 -17.68 5.14
CA GLY A 19 -7.35 -16.29 4.74
C GLY A 19 -7.67 -15.25 5.80
N ARG A 20 -8.16 -15.65 6.98
CA ARG A 20 -8.32 -14.73 8.11
C ARG A 20 -7.07 -14.76 8.99
N PHE A 21 -6.55 -13.57 9.28
CA PHE A 21 -5.36 -13.36 10.11
C PHE A 21 -5.62 -12.32 11.18
N LEU A 22 -4.96 -12.48 12.33
CA LEU A 22 -4.90 -11.48 13.39
C LEU A 22 -3.83 -10.41 13.07
N PRO A 23 -3.98 -9.17 13.59
CA PRO A 23 -2.96 -8.15 13.43
C PRO A 23 -1.64 -8.47 14.17
N CYS A 24 -1.74 -9.12 15.33
CA CYS A 24 -0.63 -9.59 16.14
C CYS A 24 -1.09 -10.74 17.05
N LYS A 25 -0.16 -11.45 17.69
CA LYS A 25 -0.46 -12.67 18.45
C LYS A 25 -1.23 -12.41 19.75
N THR A 26 -0.78 -11.44 20.53
CA THR A 26 -1.39 -11.07 21.83
C THR A 26 -1.78 -9.60 21.88
N GLY A 27 -2.53 -9.15 22.88
CA GLY A 27 -2.89 -7.73 23.03
C GLY A 27 -3.76 -7.15 21.90
N VAL A 28 -4.42 -8.00 21.10
CA VAL A 28 -5.36 -7.57 20.05
C VAL A 28 -6.59 -6.94 20.70
N THR A 29 -7.01 -5.76 20.23
CA THR A 29 -8.24 -5.10 20.71
C THR A 29 -9.48 -5.82 20.20
N GLU A 30 -10.66 -5.49 20.74
CA GLU A 30 -11.92 -6.07 20.26
C GLU A 30 -12.17 -5.76 18.77
N VAL A 31 -12.07 -4.50 18.37
CA VAL A 31 -12.23 -4.12 16.95
C VAL A 31 -11.12 -4.73 16.07
N GLY A 32 -9.88 -4.80 16.56
CA GLY A 32 -8.77 -5.43 15.85
C GLY A 32 -8.95 -6.93 15.63
N ARG A 33 -9.67 -7.63 16.51
CA ARG A 33 -10.02 -9.06 16.37
C ARG A 33 -11.13 -9.29 15.33
N GLN A 34 -12.00 -8.31 15.16
CA GLN A 34 -13.12 -8.37 14.22
C GLN A 34 -12.69 -8.00 12.80
N MET A 35 -11.80 -7.02 12.65
CA MET A 35 -11.20 -6.65 11.36
C MET A 35 -10.40 -7.81 10.77
N ALA A 36 -10.38 -7.92 9.44
CA ALA A 36 -9.67 -9.00 8.75
C ALA A 36 -9.18 -8.66 7.34
N LEU A 37 -9.79 -7.70 6.63
CA LEU A 37 -9.52 -7.47 5.21
C LEU A 37 -8.05 -7.08 4.95
N GLY A 38 -7.60 -5.97 5.53
CA GLY A 38 -6.21 -5.52 5.41
C GLY A 38 -5.19 -6.57 5.87
N PHE A 39 -5.48 -7.29 6.97
CA PHE A 39 -4.59 -8.33 7.50
C PHE A 39 -4.48 -9.53 6.56
N SER A 40 -5.59 -9.95 5.96
CA SER A 40 -5.59 -10.98 4.91
C SER A 40 -4.74 -10.56 3.71
N CYS A 41 -4.82 -9.29 3.29
CA CYS A 41 -3.97 -8.78 2.22
C CYS A 41 -2.48 -8.78 2.58
N PHE A 42 -2.12 -8.38 3.80
CA PHE A 42 -0.72 -8.42 4.26
C PHE A 42 -0.19 -9.87 4.30
N ALA A 43 -0.99 -10.80 4.81
CA ALA A 43 -0.65 -12.21 4.81
C ALA A 43 -0.45 -12.75 3.40
N LEU A 44 -1.38 -12.50 2.47
CA LEU A 44 -1.28 -13.02 1.10
C LEU A 44 -0.04 -12.45 0.39
N LYS A 45 0.26 -11.16 0.58
CA LYS A 45 1.49 -10.53 0.09
C LYS A 45 2.74 -11.19 0.67
N LEU A 46 2.77 -11.49 1.97
CA LEU A 46 3.87 -12.26 2.57
C LEU A 46 4.00 -13.65 1.97
N TYR A 47 2.89 -14.36 1.74
CA TYR A 47 2.92 -15.68 1.09
C TYR A 47 3.43 -15.59 -0.35
N HIS A 48 3.13 -14.51 -1.07
CA HIS A 48 3.66 -14.27 -2.40
C HIS A 48 5.16 -13.97 -2.36
N ILE A 49 5.60 -13.02 -1.52
CA ILE A 49 7.02 -12.64 -1.35
C ILE A 49 7.87 -13.87 -1.03
N LEU A 50 7.40 -14.72 -0.10
CA LEU A 50 8.14 -15.89 0.39
C LEU A 50 7.99 -17.13 -0.53
N GLY A 51 7.25 -17.04 -1.64
CA GLY A 51 6.98 -18.19 -2.52
C GLY A 51 6.08 -19.28 -1.90
N LEU A 52 5.45 -19.01 -0.76
CA LEU A 52 4.59 -19.95 -0.04
C LEU A 52 3.23 -20.12 -0.71
N TRP A 53 2.73 -19.12 -1.44
CA TRP A 53 1.43 -19.17 -2.10
C TRP A 53 1.29 -20.39 -3.02
N SER A 54 2.27 -20.61 -3.89
CA SER A 54 2.30 -21.73 -4.85
C SER A 54 2.41 -23.10 -4.20
N ALA A 55 2.86 -23.17 -2.95
CA ALA A 55 2.96 -24.41 -2.19
C ALA A 55 1.68 -24.77 -1.43
N LEU A 56 0.70 -23.85 -1.37
CA LEU A 56 -0.58 -24.13 -0.73
C LEU A 56 -1.43 -25.07 -1.58
N GLU A 57 -2.20 -25.92 -0.90
CA GLU A 57 -3.25 -26.71 -1.54
C GLU A 57 -4.25 -25.80 -2.28
N VAL A 58 -4.67 -26.22 -3.47
CA VAL A 58 -5.60 -25.46 -4.34
C VAL A 58 -6.91 -25.13 -3.61
N GLN A 59 -7.40 -26.04 -2.76
CA GLN A 59 -8.61 -25.82 -1.96
C GLN A 59 -8.42 -24.67 -0.98
N ARG A 60 -7.24 -24.58 -0.34
CA ARG A 60 -6.89 -23.51 0.60
C ARG A 60 -6.69 -22.17 -0.11
N GLN A 61 -6.04 -22.16 -1.27
CA GLN A 61 -5.94 -20.97 -2.12
C GLN A 61 -7.34 -20.46 -2.49
N THR A 62 -8.21 -21.35 -2.99
CA THR A 62 -9.58 -21.02 -3.40
C THR A 62 -10.40 -20.45 -2.23
N ALA A 63 -10.32 -21.07 -1.04
CA ALA A 63 -11.00 -20.61 0.15
C ALA A 63 -10.53 -19.21 0.59
N TRP A 64 -9.22 -18.95 0.55
CA TRP A 64 -8.66 -17.64 0.88
C TRP A 64 -9.12 -16.56 -0.12
N ILE A 65 -9.08 -16.84 -1.42
CA ILE A 65 -9.58 -15.92 -2.44
C ILE A 65 -11.07 -15.64 -2.24
N ALA A 66 -11.86 -16.66 -1.91
CA ALA A 66 -13.28 -16.50 -1.58
C ALA A 66 -13.50 -15.62 -0.35
N PHE A 67 -12.64 -15.74 0.68
CA PHE A 67 -12.65 -14.90 1.87
C PHE A 67 -12.35 -13.42 1.55
N LEU A 68 -11.31 -13.12 0.76
CA LEU A 68 -11.07 -11.73 0.33
C LEU A 68 -12.26 -11.17 -0.47
N LYS A 69 -12.79 -11.96 -1.40
CA LYS A 69 -13.94 -11.58 -2.24
C LYS A 69 -15.24 -11.42 -1.46
N SER A 70 -15.38 -11.99 -0.25
CA SER A 70 -16.58 -11.81 0.57
C SER A 70 -16.72 -10.40 1.16
N PHE A 71 -15.64 -9.61 1.19
CA PHE A 71 -15.69 -8.21 1.60
C PHE A 71 -16.12 -7.26 0.47
N GLN A 72 -16.32 -7.77 -0.75
CA GLN A 72 -16.79 -6.95 -1.86
C GLN A 72 -18.28 -6.64 -1.68
N ALA A 73 -18.63 -5.36 -1.58
CA ALA A 73 -20.01 -4.91 -1.58
C ALA A 73 -20.63 -5.08 -2.97
N GLU A 74 -21.95 -5.28 -3.03
CA GLU A 74 -22.70 -5.29 -4.29
C GLU A 74 -23.40 -3.95 -4.48
N GLY A 75 -23.18 -3.30 -5.62
CA GLY A 75 -23.77 -2.00 -5.91
C GLY A 75 -23.25 -0.90 -4.98
N TYR A 76 -24.11 0.08 -4.66
CA TYR A 76 -23.78 1.19 -3.77
C TYR A 76 -23.96 0.81 -2.31
N ALA A 77 -22.92 1.03 -1.50
CA ALA A 77 -22.99 1.00 -0.04
C ALA A 77 -23.22 2.44 0.51
N PRO A 78 -23.41 2.63 1.83
CA PRO A 78 -23.78 3.94 2.41
C PRO A 78 -22.69 5.02 2.33
N HIS A 79 -21.60 4.81 1.58
CA HIS A 79 -20.46 5.75 1.48
C HIS A 79 -20.40 6.49 0.14
N GLY A 80 -21.53 6.54 -0.57
CA GLY A 80 -21.66 7.25 -1.84
C GLY A 80 -20.94 6.53 -2.99
N ARG A 81 -20.60 7.27 -4.05
CA ARG A 81 -20.09 6.68 -5.29
C ARG A 81 -18.83 5.83 -5.12
N VAL A 82 -17.95 6.18 -4.18
CA VAL A 82 -16.70 5.43 -3.92
C VAL A 82 -16.93 4.03 -3.36
N SER A 83 -18.16 3.70 -2.97
CA SER A 83 -18.48 2.36 -2.46
C SER A 83 -18.99 1.39 -3.53
N HIS A 84 -19.17 1.86 -4.77
CA HIS A 84 -19.75 1.04 -5.83
C HIS A 84 -18.85 -0.15 -6.16
N ASN A 85 -19.27 -1.35 -5.72
CA ASN A 85 -18.50 -2.59 -5.78
C ASN A 85 -17.14 -2.55 -5.06
N ALA A 86 -17.02 -1.71 -4.04
CA ALA A 86 -15.80 -1.56 -3.23
C ALA A 86 -15.57 -2.76 -2.29
N PHE A 87 -14.35 -2.90 -1.79
CA PHE A 87 -14.06 -3.81 -0.68
C PHE A 87 -14.17 -3.06 0.65
N ILE A 88 -15.00 -3.58 1.54
CA ILE A 88 -15.36 -2.92 2.79
C ILE A 88 -15.22 -3.93 3.94
N ASP A 89 -14.40 -3.59 4.92
CA ASP A 89 -14.34 -4.27 6.22
C ASP A 89 -15.33 -3.58 7.18
N PRO A 90 -16.49 -4.20 7.52
CA PRO A 90 -17.51 -3.52 8.29
C PRO A 90 -17.05 -3.10 9.70
N PRO A 91 -16.33 -3.93 10.49
CA PRO A 91 -15.73 -3.50 11.75
C PRO A 91 -14.91 -2.20 11.64
N LEU A 92 -14.04 -2.10 10.63
CA LEU A 92 -13.24 -0.90 10.39
C LEU A 92 -14.12 0.32 10.10
N VAL A 93 -15.03 0.20 9.11
CA VAL A 93 -15.84 1.34 8.68
C VAL A 93 -16.81 1.79 9.77
N ASN A 94 -17.43 0.86 10.49
CA ASN A 94 -18.33 1.18 11.61
C ASN A 94 -17.60 1.92 12.72
N TYR A 95 -16.37 1.52 13.05
CA TYR A 95 -15.54 2.23 14.02
C TYR A 95 -15.27 3.68 13.57
N LEU A 96 -14.82 3.88 12.32
CA LEU A 96 -14.53 5.22 11.80
C LEU A 96 -15.75 6.13 11.76
N LEU A 97 -16.91 5.58 11.41
CA LEU A 97 -18.16 6.31 11.48
C LEU A 97 -18.42 6.71 12.92
N ALA A 98 -18.42 5.77 13.88
CA ALA A 98 -18.71 6.05 15.28
C ALA A 98 -17.84 7.18 15.88
N GLN A 99 -16.59 7.32 15.44
CA GLN A 99 -15.68 8.41 15.84
C GLN A 99 -15.99 9.77 15.19
N THR A 100 -16.74 9.79 14.08
CA THR A 100 -17.10 11.03 13.36
C THR A 100 -18.36 11.65 13.97
N PRO A 101 -18.28 12.87 14.56
CA PRO A 101 -19.44 13.54 15.16
C PRO A 101 -20.59 13.68 14.16
N TRP A 102 -21.82 13.40 14.59
CA TRP A 102 -23.01 13.41 13.72
C TRP A 102 -23.18 14.74 12.97
N GLN A 103 -22.84 15.87 13.61
CA GLN A 103 -22.89 17.21 13.01
C GLN A 103 -21.97 17.33 11.79
N ARG A 104 -20.74 16.79 11.87
CA ARG A 104 -19.81 16.81 10.72
C ARG A 104 -20.32 15.95 9.56
N ARG A 105 -21.00 14.84 9.84
CA ARG A 105 -21.59 13.98 8.79
C ARG A 105 -22.67 14.69 7.98
N LEU A 106 -23.43 15.59 8.61
CA LEU A 106 -24.48 16.37 7.95
C LEU A 106 -23.91 17.58 7.21
N ILE A 107 -22.88 18.21 7.78
CA ILE A 107 -22.39 19.54 7.34
C ILE A 107 -21.26 19.43 6.30
N GLU A 108 -20.34 18.47 6.41
CA GLU A 108 -19.20 18.36 5.48
C GLU A 108 -19.60 18.24 3.99
N PRO A 109 -20.66 17.49 3.61
CA PRO A 109 -21.12 17.43 2.23
C PRO A 109 -21.62 18.78 1.69
N LEU A 110 -22.15 19.65 2.54
CA LEU A 110 -22.69 20.97 2.15
C LEU A 110 -21.57 21.99 1.88
N PHE A 111 -20.49 21.96 2.67
CA PHE A 111 -19.41 22.95 2.57
C PHE A 111 -18.24 22.49 1.69
N ARG A 112 -18.07 21.17 1.48
CA ARG A 112 -17.01 20.60 0.64
C ARG A 112 -17.51 19.44 -0.23
N PRO A 113 -18.52 19.66 -1.08
CA PRO A 113 -19.17 18.58 -1.86
C PRO A 113 -18.22 17.79 -2.78
N ARG A 114 -17.01 18.30 -3.04
CA ARG A 114 -16.00 17.67 -3.90
C ARG A 114 -14.84 17.02 -3.14
N GLN A 115 -14.74 17.15 -1.82
CA GLN A 115 -13.67 16.50 -1.05
C GLN A 115 -14.13 15.18 -0.47
N LEU A 116 -13.31 14.14 -0.64
CA LEU A 116 -13.53 12.85 -0.02
C LEU A 116 -13.38 12.95 1.50
N THR A 117 -14.32 12.35 2.23
CA THR A 117 -14.22 12.18 3.68
C THR A 117 -13.08 11.22 4.03
N TYR A 118 -12.65 11.21 5.30
CA TYR A 118 -11.62 10.27 5.75
C TYR A 118 -12.02 8.81 5.50
N THR A 119 -13.24 8.43 5.86
CA THR A 119 -13.78 7.07 5.63
C THR A 119 -13.78 6.70 4.14
N GLN A 120 -14.15 7.63 3.25
CA GLN A 120 -14.11 7.39 1.80
C GLN A 120 -12.68 7.14 1.29
N LYS A 121 -11.69 7.88 1.80
CA LYS A 121 -10.28 7.65 1.48
C LYS A 121 -9.79 6.28 1.95
N VAL A 122 -10.25 5.83 3.12
CA VAL A 122 -9.96 4.49 3.67
C VAL A 122 -10.58 3.39 2.81
N ILE A 123 -11.84 3.53 2.39
CA ILE A 123 -12.50 2.57 1.48
C ILE A 123 -11.73 2.45 0.16
N ILE A 124 -11.30 3.58 -0.41
CA ILE A 124 -10.46 3.59 -1.62
C ILE A 124 -9.14 2.86 -1.38
N ALA A 125 -8.49 3.09 -0.23
CA ALA A 125 -7.23 2.45 0.12
C ALA A 125 -7.37 0.93 0.29
N GLU A 126 -8.39 0.46 1.04
CA GLU A 126 -8.71 -0.97 1.19
C GLU A 126 -9.04 -1.62 -0.17
N THR A 127 -9.85 -0.94 -0.98
CA THR A 127 -10.22 -1.43 -2.32
C THR A 127 -9.01 -1.55 -3.22
N LYS A 128 -8.11 -0.56 -3.24
CA LYS A 128 -6.82 -0.65 -3.96
C LYS A 128 -6.01 -1.84 -3.43
N GLN A 129 -5.87 -1.95 -2.11
CA GLN A 129 -5.05 -2.98 -1.48
C GLN A 129 -5.53 -4.38 -1.86
N VAL A 130 -6.84 -4.63 -1.84
CA VAL A 130 -7.39 -5.94 -2.23
C VAL A 130 -7.21 -6.21 -3.72
N ILE A 131 -7.53 -5.24 -4.58
CA ILE A 131 -7.41 -5.41 -6.05
C ILE A 131 -5.97 -5.71 -6.45
N ALA A 132 -5.00 -4.94 -5.93
CA ALA A 132 -3.59 -5.19 -6.19
C ALA A 132 -3.16 -6.56 -5.64
N THR A 133 -3.60 -6.93 -4.42
CA THR A 133 -3.29 -8.24 -3.83
C THR A 133 -3.84 -9.41 -4.64
N LEU A 134 -5.07 -9.29 -5.16
CA LEU A 134 -5.65 -10.33 -6.02
C LEU A 134 -4.86 -10.47 -7.33
N ALA A 135 -4.42 -9.34 -7.91
CA ALA A 135 -3.63 -9.35 -9.14
C ALA A 135 -2.27 -10.06 -8.97
N GLU A 136 -1.62 -9.98 -7.79
CA GLU A 136 -0.37 -10.71 -7.48
C GLU A 136 -0.50 -12.24 -7.55
N VAL A 137 -1.72 -12.75 -7.51
CA VAL A 137 -2.02 -14.19 -7.57
C VAL A 137 -2.95 -14.53 -8.74
N ASP A 138 -2.93 -13.70 -9.78
CA ASP A 138 -3.68 -13.87 -11.03
C ASP A 138 -5.20 -14.00 -10.80
N GLN A 139 -5.73 -13.28 -9.81
CA GLN A 139 -7.15 -13.21 -9.50
C GLN A 139 -7.71 -11.80 -9.71
N THR A 140 -9.02 -11.73 -9.93
CA THR A 140 -9.76 -10.47 -10.06
C THR A 140 -10.96 -10.41 -9.12
N PRO A 141 -11.46 -9.22 -8.75
CA PRO A 141 -12.70 -9.06 -7.99
C PRO A 141 -13.93 -9.71 -8.66
N ARG A 142 -14.97 -10.07 -7.88
CA ARG A 142 -16.22 -10.66 -8.43
C ARG A 142 -16.87 -9.70 -9.42
N GLN A 143 -17.07 -8.46 -9.01
CA GLN A 143 -17.57 -7.38 -9.86
C GLN A 143 -16.47 -6.35 -10.09
N PRO A 144 -16.42 -5.67 -11.25
CA PRO A 144 -15.51 -4.56 -11.42
C PRO A 144 -15.85 -3.43 -10.43
N TYR A 145 -14.85 -2.91 -9.73
CA TYR A 145 -14.99 -1.71 -8.91
C TYR A 145 -15.35 -0.53 -9.81
N GLN A 146 -16.27 0.36 -9.37
CA GLN A 146 -16.78 1.46 -10.20
C GLN A 146 -16.74 2.82 -9.49
N GLY A 147 -16.10 2.90 -8.33
CA GLY A 147 -16.02 4.13 -7.52
C GLY A 147 -14.93 5.11 -7.96
N PHE A 148 -14.52 5.12 -9.23
CA PHE A 148 -13.45 5.98 -9.78
C PHE A 148 -13.91 6.70 -11.07
N PRO A 149 -13.29 7.85 -11.43
CA PRO A 149 -13.63 8.57 -12.66
C PRO A 149 -13.26 7.77 -13.92
N VAL A 150 -14.19 7.72 -14.87
CA VAL A 150 -14.07 6.98 -16.16
C VAL A 150 -14.08 7.91 -17.38
N SER A 151 -13.69 9.17 -17.22
CA SER A 151 -13.53 10.13 -18.32
C SER A 151 -12.25 10.95 -18.14
N ALA A 152 -11.66 11.42 -19.25
CA ALA A 152 -10.41 12.18 -19.21
C ALA A 152 -10.54 13.45 -18.35
N ALA A 153 -11.65 14.18 -18.50
CA ALA A 153 -11.97 15.33 -17.68
C ALA A 153 -12.12 14.95 -16.19
N GLY A 154 -12.80 13.84 -15.89
CA GLY A 154 -12.98 13.36 -14.53
C GLY A 154 -11.66 12.95 -13.86
N VAL A 155 -10.78 12.23 -14.57
CA VAL A 155 -9.44 11.84 -14.11
C VAL A 155 -8.61 13.09 -13.84
N LYS A 156 -8.58 14.05 -14.77
CA LYS A 156 -7.85 15.31 -14.62
C LYS A 156 -8.37 16.12 -13.42
N THR A 157 -9.68 16.26 -13.28
CA THR A 157 -10.29 16.94 -12.12
C THR A 157 -9.95 16.25 -10.81
N HIS A 158 -9.99 14.92 -10.77
CA HIS A 158 -9.61 14.15 -9.58
C HIS A 158 -8.16 14.43 -9.17
N LEU A 159 -7.20 14.25 -10.09
CA LEU A 159 -5.77 14.43 -9.81
C LEU A 159 -5.42 15.87 -9.41
N LEU A 160 -5.99 16.87 -10.10
CA LEU A 160 -5.79 18.28 -9.77
C LEU A 160 -6.40 18.69 -8.42
N GLY A 161 -7.45 18.00 -7.99
CA GLY A 161 -8.15 18.27 -6.73
C GLY A 161 -7.48 17.69 -5.49
N LEU A 162 -6.42 16.88 -5.64
CA LEU A 162 -5.66 16.33 -4.52
C LEU A 162 -4.73 17.39 -3.90
N ASP A 163 -4.47 17.28 -2.60
CA ASP A 163 -3.59 18.19 -1.86
C ASP A 163 -2.12 17.82 -2.04
N TRP A 164 -1.53 18.28 -3.15
CA TRP A 164 -0.12 18.03 -3.49
C TRP A 164 0.89 18.84 -2.65
N THR A 165 0.43 19.68 -1.71
CA THR A 165 1.31 20.22 -0.66
C THR A 165 1.62 19.16 0.41
N ARG A 166 0.83 18.07 0.43
CA ARG A 166 0.99 16.88 1.30
C ARG A 166 1.09 15.63 0.42
N PRO A 167 2.22 15.43 -0.29
CA PRO A 167 2.30 14.51 -1.42
C PRO A 167 2.10 13.04 -1.03
N TRP A 168 2.35 12.63 0.21
CA TRP A 168 2.08 11.26 0.66
C TRP A 168 0.60 10.88 0.51
N GLY A 169 -0.32 11.71 1.00
CA GLY A 169 -1.75 11.44 0.92
C GLY A 169 -2.28 11.57 -0.51
N ALA A 170 -1.83 12.60 -1.24
CA ALA A 170 -2.21 12.81 -2.64
C ALA A 170 -1.72 11.67 -3.54
N GLY A 171 -0.44 11.30 -3.43
CA GLY A 171 0.16 10.20 -4.18
C GLY A 171 -0.55 8.87 -3.91
N GLY A 172 -0.94 8.60 -2.65
CA GLY A 172 -1.70 7.39 -2.31
C GLY A 172 -3.04 7.28 -3.05
N GLN A 173 -3.79 8.38 -3.14
CA GLN A 173 -5.05 8.42 -3.88
C GLN A 173 -4.83 8.36 -5.41
N ALA A 174 -3.81 9.06 -5.92
CA ALA A 174 -3.45 9.01 -7.34
C ALA A 174 -3.02 7.60 -7.77
N SER A 175 -2.24 6.90 -6.94
CA SER A 175 -1.85 5.51 -7.17
C SER A 175 -3.05 4.57 -7.15
N ALA A 176 -4.02 4.77 -6.25
CA ALA A 176 -5.25 4.00 -6.26
C ALA A 176 -6.02 4.15 -7.58
N LEU A 177 -6.18 5.39 -8.06
CA LEU A 177 -6.82 5.66 -9.34
C LEU A 177 -6.14 4.91 -10.49
N VAL A 178 -4.81 4.97 -10.58
CA VAL A 178 -4.06 4.28 -11.63
C VAL A 178 -4.26 2.76 -11.58
N VAL A 179 -4.26 2.16 -10.38
CA VAL A 179 -4.52 0.72 -10.22
C VAL A 179 -5.91 0.36 -10.77
N PHE A 180 -6.93 1.15 -10.42
CA PHE A 180 -8.29 0.90 -10.91
C PHE A 180 -8.41 1.07 -12.43
N LEU A 181 -7.78 2.11 -13.00
CA LEU A 181 -7.72 2.30 -14.44
C LEU A 181 -6.99 1.16 -15.16
N LYS A 182 -5.95 0.58 -14.56
CA LYS A 182 -5.17 -0.52 -15.16
C LYS A 182 -5.89 -1.87 -15.06
N LEU A 183 -6.52 -2.17 -13.92
CA LEU A 183 -7.04 -3.51 -13.61
C LEU A 183 -8.56 -3.65 -13.75
N GLU A 184 -9.31 -2.60 -13.46
CA GLU A 184 -10.78 -2.67 -13.41
C GLU A 184 -11.43 -2.08 -14.66
N LEU A 185 -10.88 -0.99 -15.21
CA LEU A 185 -11.43 -0.34 -16.40
C LEU A 185 -11.53 -1.25 -17.65
N PRO A 186 -10.60 -2.19 -17.94
CA PRO A 186 -10.75 -3.11 -19.08
C PRO A 186 -12.04 -3.95 -19.05
N ARG A 187 -12.66 -4.07 -17.87
CA ARG A 187 -13.93 -4.79 -17.67
C ARG A 187 -15.17 -3.88 -17.83
N LEU A 188 -14.95 -2.59 -18.07
CA LEU A 188 -15.98 -1.54 -18.10
C LEU A 188 -15.95 -0.72 -19.40
N ALA A 189 -14.79 -0.62 -20.05
CA ALA A 189 -14.57 0.18 -21.25
C ALA A 189 -13.54 -0.49 -22.17
N ASP A 190 -13.48 -0.02 -23.41
CA ASP A 190 -12.51 -0.52 -24.39
C ASP A 190 -11.06 -0.07 -24.09
N SER A 191 -10.11 -0.72 -24.76
CA SER A 191 -8.68 -0.46 -24.59
C SER A 191 -8.27 0.96 -25.01
N ALA A 192 -8.96 1.58 -25.98
CA ALA A 192 -8.65 2.94 -26.42
C ALA A 192 -8.96 3.96 -25.32
N SER A 193 -10.13 3.81 -24.69
CA SER A 193 -10.54 4.59 -23.51
C SER A 193 -9.57 4.39 -22.36
N GLN A 194 -9.15 3.14 -22.10
CA GLN A 194 -8.14 2.88 -21.08
C GLN A 194 -6.82 3.61 -21.35
N GLN A 195 -6.29 3.49 -22.57
CA GLN A 195 -5.04 4.14 -22.95
C GLN A 195 -5.13 5.67 -22.82
N GLU A 196 -6.25 6.27 -23.24
CA GLU A 196 -6.53 7.69 -23.06
C GLU A 196 -6.44 8.09 -21.58
N LEU A 197 -7.17 7.41 -20.69
CA LEU A 197 -7.20 7.76 -19.28
C LEU A 197 -5.84 7.57 -18.59
N LEU A 198 -5.11 6.50 -18.92
CA LEU A 198 -3.77 6.30 -18.41
C LEU A 198 -2.80 7.37 -18.96
N SER A 199 -2.99 7.86 -20.18
CA SER A 199 -2.18 8.95 -20.76
C SER A 199 -2.37 10.27 -20.00
N VAL A 200 -3.60 10.57 -19.56
CA VAL A 200 -3.89 11.72 -18.69
C VAL A 200 -3.14 11.62 -17.37
N CYS A 201 -3.05 10.42 -16.78
CA CYS A 201 -2.26 10.21 -15.56
C CYS A 201 -0.76 10.46 -15.78
N ARG A 202 -0.19 9.99 -16.91
CA ARG A 202 1.23 10.22 -17.24
C ARG A 202 1.51 11.71 -17.38
N GLN A 203 0.78 12.40 -18.26
CA GLN A 203 0.91 13.85 -18.47
C GLN A 203 0.78 14.65 -17.17
N PHE A 204 -0.12 14.21 -16.28
CA PHE A 204 -0.26 14.82 -14.97
C PHE A 204 1.02 14.67 -14.13
N PHE A 205 1.60 13.47 -14.04
CA PHE A 205 2.85 13.26 -13.30
C PHE A 205 4.04 13.99 -13.94
N ASP A 206 4.12 14.05 -15.27
CA ASP A 206 5.13 14.83 -16.00
C ASP A 206 5.07 16.30 -15.57
N SER A 207 3.86 16.87 -15.47
CA SER A 207 3.66 18.26 -15.04
C SER A 207 3.90 18.52 -13.55
N LEU A 208 3.95 17.47 -12.74
CA LEU A 208 4.07 17.55 -11.28
C LEU A 208 5.51 17.32 -10.81
N ALA A 209 6.33 16.65 -11.62
CA ALA A 209 7.71 16.31 -11.27
C ALA A 209 8.56 17.57 -11.06
N ASP A 210 9.22 17.66 -9.91
CA ASP A 210 10.14 18.73 -9.57
C ASP A 210 11.56 18.34 -10.00
N ALA A 211 12.16 19.12 -10.91
CA ALA A 211 13.50 18.81 -11.45
C ALA A 211 14.64 18.96 -10.43
N GLY A 212 14.44 19.77 -9.37
CA GLY A 212 15.46 20.00 -8.34
C GLY A 212 15.64 18.80 -7.41
N THR A 213 14.54 18.17 -7.03
CA THR A 213 14.51 17.05 -6.08
C THR A 213 14.25 15.70 -6.74
N GLY A 214 13.69 15.68 -7.95
CA GLY A 214 13.14 14.49 -8.61
C GLY A 214 11.83 13.98 -8.01
N ALA A 215 11.27 14.67 -7.01
CA ALA A 215 10.04 14.27 -6.33
C ALA A 215 8.78 14.91 -6.95
N TYR A 216 7.62 14.67 -6.34
CA TYR A 216 6.31 15.07 -6.89
C TYR A 216 5.49 15.83 -5.85
N PHE A 217 5.37 17.15 -5.99
CA PHE A 217 4.64 18.00 -5.06
C PHE A 217 4.26 19.34 -5.70
N LYS A 218 3.46 20.15 -4.99
CA LYS A 218 3.17 21.55 -5.37
C LYS A 218 3.46 22.49 -4.20
N GLY A 219 3.88 23.71 -4.54
CA GLY A 219 4.18 24.76 -3.57
C GLY A 219 5.58 24.62 -2.99
N ALA A 220 5.73 24.95 -1.71
CA ALA A 220 7.02 24.84 -1.02
C ALA A 220 7.45 23.37 -0.89
N SER A 221 8.76 23.12 -0.97
CA SER A 221 9.32 21.79 -0.78
C SER A 221 8.90 21.21 0.58
N PRO A 222 8.26 20.03 0.62
CA PRO A 222 7.97 19.31 1.85
C PRO A 222 9.25 18.95 2.61
N LYS A 223 9.09 18.59 3.90
CA LYS A 223 10.16 17.96 4.68
C LYS A 223 10.61 16.66 4.00
N HIS A 224 11.90 16.35 4.10
CA HIS A 224 12.53 15.21 3.44
C HIS A 224 11.73 13.90 3.56
N GLY A 225 11.27 13.53 4.75
CA GLY A 225 10.45 12.31 4.93
C GLY A 225 9.19 12.32 4.05
N GLN A 226 8.41 13.41 4.06
CA GLN A 226 7.21 13.52 3.20
C GLN A 226 7.55 13.56 1.71
N LEU A 227 8.70 14.12 1.36
CA LEU A 227 9.19 14.17 -0.02
C LEU A 227 9.41 12.75 -0.56
N VAL A 228 10.16 11.93 0.19
CA VAL A 228 10.43 10.53 -0.16
C VAL A 228 9.16 9.68 -0.10
N ASN A 229 8.35 9.80 0.97
CA ASN A 229 7.11 9.04 1.08
C ASN A 229 6.10 9.40 -0.03
N GLY A 230 6.04 10.68 -0.43
CA GLY A 230 5.23 11.13 -1.56
C GLY A 230 5.73 10.57 -2.89
N ALA A 231 7.05 10.62 -3.11
CA ALA A 231 7.68 10.05 -4.30
C ALA A 231 7.41 8.54 -4.42
N MET A 232 7.55 7.78 -3.33
CA MET A 232 7.18 6.37 -3.27
C MET A 232 5.78 6.12 -3.83
N LYS A 233 4.77 6.86 -3.36
CA LYS A 233 3.38 6.69 -3.82
C LYS A 233 3.18 7.02 -5.30
N VAL A 234 3.90 8.00 -5.83
CA VAL A 234 3.85 8.28 -7.28
C VAL A 234 4.58 7.19 -8.06
N LEU A 235 5.72 6.70 -7.60
CA LEU A 235 6.45 5.60 -8.22
C LEU A 235 5.64 4.31 -8.24
N THR A 236 4.78 4.04 -7.24
CA THR A 236 3.83 2.92 -7.31
C THR A 236 2.82 3.12 -8.45
N ALA A 237 2.35 4.36 -8.69
CA ALA A 237 1.50 4.65 -9.84
C ALA A 237 2.25 4.49 -11.18
N LEU A 238 3.46 5.05 -11.27
CA LEU A 238 4.32 4.93 -12.47
C LEU A 238 4.69 3.48 -12.77
N ASP A 239 4.82 2.65 -11.72
CA ASP A 239 4.94 1.20 -11.87
C ASP A 239 3.80 0.68 -12.73
N TRP A 240 2.55 0.77 -12.24
CA TRP A 240 1.35 0.30 -12.93
C TRP A 240 1.13 0.90 -14.32
N LEU A 241 1.63 2.12 -14.54
CA LEU A 241 1.63 2.78 -15.84
C LEU A 241 2.72 2.26 -16.79
N GLU A 242 3.70 1.51 -16.30
CA GLU A 242 4.93 1.14 -17.02
C GLU A 242 5.60 2.39 -17.60
N ALA A 243 5.63 3.46 -16.80
CA ALA A 243 6.17 4.75 -17.18
C ALA A 243 7.57 4.96 -16.55
N PRO A 244 8.48 5.68 -17.25
CA PRO A 244 9.79 6.02 -16.71
C PRO A 244 9.65 6.91 -15.47
N ILE A 245 10.65 6.83 -14.59
CA ILE A 245 10.74 7.71 -13.43
C ILE A 245 11.30 9.05 -13.89
N HIS A 246 10.74 10.12 -13.37
CA HIS A 246 11.22 11.47 -13.65
C HIS A 246 12.47 11.75 -12.83
N TYR A 247 13.54 12.20 -13.49
CA TYR A 247 14.80 12.61 -12.84
C TYR A 247 15.32 11.59 -11.80
N PRO A 248 15.47 10.29 -12.14
CA PRO A 248 15.78 9.24 -11.17
C PRO A 248 17.09 9.49 -10.41
N GLU A 249 18.10 10.08 -11.06
CA GLU A 249 19.37 10.42 -10.41
C GLU A 249 19.22 11.53 -9.35
N ARG A 250 18.38 12.53 -9.61
CA ARG A 250 18.08 13.59 -8.62
C ARG A 250 17.27 13.02 -7.45
N LEU A 251 16.36 12.09 -7.72
CA LEU A 251 15.58 11.42 -6.68
C LEU A 251 16.45 10.50 -5.81
N ILE A 252 17.46 9.83 -6.40
CA ILE A 252 18.50 9.10 -5.65
C ILE A 252 19.24 10.07 -4.72
N ASP A 253 19.75 11.20 -5.25
CA ASP A 253 20.43 12.21 -4.44
C ASP A 253 19.56 12.70 -3.29
N THR A 254 18.28 12.97 -3.55
CA THR A 254 17.31 13.36 -2.53
C THR A 254 17.20 12.31 -1.44
N CYS A 255 17.05 11.03 -1.78
CA CYS A 255 16.93 9.94 -0.80
C CYS A 255 18.18 9.79 0.08
N LEU A 256 19.37 9.95 -0.49
CA LEU A 256 20.64 9.78 0.22
C LEU A 256 20.96 10.91 1.22
N GLN A 257 20.20 12.01 1.22
CA GLN A 257 20.44 13.17 2.10
C GLN A 257 20.17 12.89 3.57
N GLN A 258 19.22 12.02 3.91
CA GLN A 258 18.87 11.69 5.29
C GLN A 258 18.55 10.21 5.41
N PHE A 259 18.77 9.67 6.60
CA PHE A 259 18.41 8.29 6.92
C PHE A 259 16.92 8.20 7.31
N PRO A 260 16.19 7.12 6.98
CA PRO A 260 14.79 6.99 7.36
C PRO A 260 14.66 6.88 8.88
N ILE A 261 13.52 7.34 9.39
CA ILE A 261 13.11 7.06 10.77
C ILE A 261 12.83 5.56 10.89
N ALA A 262 13.13 4.98 12.06
CA ALA A 262 12.96 3.56 12.40
C ALA A 262 11.47 3.17 12.60
N GLU A 263 10.66 3.40 11.57
CA GLU A 263 9.27 2.98 11.48
C GLU A 263 9.05 2.27 10.13
N GLY A 264 8.20 1.24 10.13
CA GLY A 264 8.02 0.34 8.98
C GLY A 264 7.78 1.06 7.65
N CYS A 265 6.94 2.10 7.63
CA CYS A 265 6.62 2.84 6.40
C CYS A 265 7.79 3.69 5.88
N HIS A 266 8.58 4.33 6.74
CA HIS A 266 9.64 5.23 6.28
C HIS A 266 10.80 4.45 5.64
N MET A 267 11.17 3.31 6.23
CA MET A 267 12.24 2.46 5.71
C MET A 267 11.87 1.82 4.37
N VAL A 268 10.67 1.25 4.26
CA VAL A 268 10.24 0.62 2.99
C VAL A 268 10.09 1.65 1.88
N ASP A 269 9.64 2.87 2.20
CA ASP A 269 9.41 3.89 1.17
C ASP A 269 10.72 4.34 0.50
N VAL A 270 11.79 4.57 1.28
CA VAL A 270 13.08 4.96 0.70
C VAL A 270 13.73 3.81 -0.07
N VAL A 271 13.64 2.57 0.44
CA VAL A 271 14.16 1.40 -0.27
C VAL A 271 13.43 1.18 -1.59
N TYR A 272 12.11 1.33 -1.61
CA TYR A 272 11.32 1.19 -2.84
C TYR A 272 11.70 2.25 -3.89
N VAL A 273 11.88 3.51 -3.48
CA VAL A 273 12.29 4.59 -4.39
C VAL A 273 13.67 4.29 -4.98
N LEU A 274 14.64 3.92 -4.15
CA LEU A 274 15.99 3.60 -4.59
C LEU A 274 16.01 2.37 -5.51
N TYR A 275 15.29 1.31 -5.15
CA TYR A 275 15.12 0.09 -5.95
C TYR A 275 14.62 0.43 -7.36
N ARG A 276 13.50 1.15 -7.43
CA ARG A 276 12.87 1.53 -8.71
C ARG A 276 13.75 2.46 -9.55
N CYS A 277 14.52 3.37 -8.93
CA CYS A 277 15.46 4.22 -9.67
C CYS A 277 16.64 3.41 -10.22
N LEU A 278 17.20 2.47 -9.44
CA LEU A 278 18.32 1.63 -9.89
C LEU A 278 17.95 0.64 -11.01
N GLN A 279 16.66 0.38 -11.23
CA GLN A 279 16.19 -0.34 -12.42
C GLN A 279 16.33 0.48 -13.72
N GLN A 280 16.57 1.80 -13.64
CA GLN A 280 16.63 2.70 -14.79
C GLN A 280 17.99 3.40 -14.94
N THR A 281 18.85 3.37 -13.92
CA THR A 281 20.20 4.00 -13.95
C THR A 281 21.13 3.34 -12.94
N ASP A 282 22.44 3.30 -13.23
CA ASP A 282 23.48 2.86 -12.29
C ASP A 282 24.08 4.03 -11.46
N TYR A 283 23.48 5.22 -11.54
CA TYR A 283 23.97 6.42 -10.86
C TYR A 283 24.12 6.22 -9.34
N GLN A 284 25.32 6.46 -8.83
CA GLN A 284 25.70 6.29 -7.42
C GLN A 284 25.35 4.91 -6.82
N LYS A 285 25.24 3.86 -7.65
CA LYS A 285 24.87 2.49 -7.22
C LYS A 285 25.62 2.00 -5.99
N ALA A 286 26.94 2.18 -5.94
CA ALA A 286 27.74 1.76 -4.77
C ALA A 286 27.35 2.49 -3.47
N LYS A 287 26.99 3.78 -3.54
CA LYS A 287 26.50 4.53 -2.37
C LYS A 287 25.09 4.10 -1.98
N VAL A 288 24.23 3.83 -2.96
CA VAL A 288 22.89 3.28 -2.71
C VAL A 288 22.98 1.90 -2.03
N GLN A 289 23.88 1.03 -2.49
CA GLN A 289 24.15 -0.26 -1.85
C GLN A 289 24.64 -0.09 -0.42
N ALA A 290 25.60 0.80 -0.17
CA ALA A 290 26.07 1.09 1.19
C ALA A 290 24.94 1.64 2.10
N TYR A 291 24.09 2.51 1.57
CA TYR A 291 22.92 3.04 2.28
C TYR A 291 21.91 1.93 2.61
N CYS A 292 21.55 1.09 1.63
CA CYS A 292 20.62 -0.03 1.82
C CYS A 292 21.18 -1.10 2.77
N ALA A 293 22.49 -1.32 2.82
CA ALA A 293 23.13 -2.18 3.82
C ALA A 293 22.94 -1.64 5.26
N GLN A 294 22.96 -0.31 5.44
CA GLN A 294 22.64 0.28 6.74
C GLN A 294 21.15 0.17 7.07
N VAL A 295 20.26 0.38 6.09
CA VAL A 295 18.81 0.18 6.28
C VAL A 295 18.50 -1.27 6.63
N PHE A 296 19.19 -2.24 6.03
CA PHE A 296 19.09 -3.65 6.38
C PHE A 296 19.41 -3.91 7.86
N GLU A 297 20.49 -3.31 8.39
CA GLU A 297 20.82 -3.41 9.81
C GLU A 297 19.79 -2.73 10.72
N LEU A 298 19.15 -1.65 10.26
CA LEU A 298 18.03 -1.04 10.98
C LEU A 298 16.80 -1.98 11.00
N ILE A 299 16.43 -2.57 9.87
CA ILE A 299 15.32 -3.53 9.77
C ILE A 299 15.51 -4.71 10.72
N LYS A 300 16.74 -5.21 10.88
CA LYS A 300 17.04 -6.30 11.81
C LYS A 300 16.68 -5.97 13.27
N GLN A 301 16.69 -4.70 13.66
CA GLN A 301 16.31 -4.28 15.02
C GLN A 301 14.81 -4.43 15.28
N HIS A 302 13.99 -4.51 14.22
CA HIS A 302 12.55 -4.76 14.33
C HIS A 302 12.21 -6.26 14.43
N HIS A 303 13.16 -7.16 14.17
CA HIS A 303 12.92 -8.59 14.21
C HIS A 303 12.75 -9.07 15.66
N GLN A 304 11.66 -9.79 15.94
CA GLN A 304 11.32 -10.23 17.29
C GLN A 304 11.56 -11.72 17.50
N PRO A 305 11.63 -12.21 18.76
CA PRO A 305 11.80 -13.63 19.05
C PRO A 305 10.70 -14.54 18.50
N ASP A 306 9.52 -14.00 18.20
CA ASP A 306 8.40 -14.74 17.58
C ASP A 306 8.61 -15.00 16.07
N GLY A 307 9.69 -14.48 15.49
CA GLY A 307 10.10 -14.73 14.11
C GLY A 307 9.62 -13.72 13.06
N GLY A 308 8.74 -12.79 13.45
CA GLY A 308 8.25 -11.70 12.60
C GLY A 308 9.01 -10.40 12.80
N PHE A 309 8.41 -9.29 12.33
CA PHE A 309 8.88 -7.93 12.62
C PHE A 309 7.79 -7.08 13.27
N SER A 310 8.21 -6.17 14.16
CA SER A 310 7.35 -5.16 14.76
C SER A 310 7.33 -3.86 13.94
N TYR A 311 6.17 -3.23 13.77
CA TYR A 311 6.02 -2.00 12.98
C TYR A 311 6.83 -0.83 13.56
N TYR A 312 6.80 -0.69 14.88
CA TYR A 312 7.65 0.21 15.64
C TYR A 312 8.82 -0.56 16.22
N LEU A 313 9.91 0.14 16.55
CA LEU A 313 11.04 -0.51 17.20
C LEU A 313 10.61 -1.06 18.57
N GLY A 314 10.65 -2.39 18.71
CA GLY A 314 10.33 -3.07 19.96
C GLY A 314 8.83 -3.17 20.31
N CYS A 315 7.90 -2.73 19.46
CA CYS A 315 6.46 -2.90 19.74
C CYS A 315 5.55 -3.00 18.50
N SER A 316 4.45 -3.73 18.65
CA SER A 316 3.48 -3.97 17.58
C SER A 316 2.72 -2.70 17.18
N GLN A 317 2.25 -2.65 15.93
CA GLN A 317 1.38 -1.59 15.46
C GLN A 317 0.12 -1.44 16.34
N THR A 318 -0.14 -0.24 16.83
CA THR A 318 -1.29 0.06 17.70
C THR A 318 -2.55 0.42 16.91
N THR A 319 -2.40 1.06 15.76
CA THR A 319 -3.53 1.54 14.95
C THR A 319 -3.41 1.19 13.47
N TYR A 320 -4.54 0.91 12.82
CA TYR A 320 -4.66 0.77 11.37
C TYR A 320 -5.80 1.67 10.87
N TYR A 321 -5.47 2.62 9.99
CA TYR A 321 -6.37 3.72 9.61
C TYR A 321 -7.01 4.44 10.81
N SER A 322 -6.24 4.74 11.85
CA SER A 322 -6.72 5.35 13.11
C SER A 322 -7.65 4.46 13.96
N THR A 323 -7.90 3.22 13.56
CA THR A 323 -8.63 2.24 14.37
C THR A 323 -7.65 1.49 15.28
N PRO A 324 -7.87 1.40 16.60
CA PRO A 324 -6.97 0.74 17.52
C PRO A 324 -7.06 -0.78 17.33
N ILE A 325 -6.00 -1.41 16.85
CA ILE A 325 -5.96 -2.85 16.53
C ILE A 325 -5.17 -3.68 17.54
N SER A 326 -4.24 -3.07 18.28
CA SER A 326 -3.49 -3.73 19.34
C SER A 326 -3.10 -2.77 20.47
N GLN A 327 -2.66 -3.35 21.59
CA GLN A 327 -2.09 -2.65 22.75
C GLN A 327 -0.62 -2.24 22.59
N GLY A 328 0.03 -2.57 21.46
CA GLY A 328 1.44 -2.20 21.23
C GLY A 328 2.41 -2.96 22.14
N LEU A 329 2.21 -4.27 22.32
CA LEU A 329 3.09 -5.11 23.13
C LEU A 329 4.44 -5.37 22.41
N PRO A 330 5.49 -5.78 23.14
CA PRO A 330 6.80 -6.07 22.56
C PRO A 330 6.81 -7.40 21.79
N GLN A 331 6.20 -7.38 20.61
CA GLN A 331 6.02 -8.52 19.71
C GLN A 331 5.89 -8.03 18.26
N SER A 332 5.91 -8.96 17.31
CA SER A 332 5.70 -8.64 15.91
C SER A 332 4.23 -8.39 15.58
N ASP A 333 3.99 -7.66 14.50
CA ASP A 333 2.67 -7.52 13.87
C ASP A 333 2.75 -7.78 12.37
N ILE A 334 1.60 -8.13 11.79
CA ILE A 334 1.53 -8.58 10.40
C ILE A 334 1.85 -7.47 9.41
N HIS A 335 1.56 -6.22 9.75
CA HIS A 335 1.78 -5.09 8.87
C HIS A 335 3.26 -4.71 8.83
N GLY A 336 3.90 -4.56 9.99
CA GLY A 336 5.34 -4.39 10.12
C GLY A 336 6.10 -5.53 9.44
N THR A 337 5.68 -6.77 9.68
CA THR A 337 6.25 -7.96 9.02
C THR A 337 6.13 -7.87 7.51
N CYS A 338 4.97 -7.51 6.96
CA CYS A 338 4.78 -7.36 5.52
C CYS A 338 5.68 -6.29 4.91
N LEU A 339 5.71 -5.08 5.50
CA LEU A 339 6.50 -3.97 4.96
C LEU A 339 7.99 -4.25 5.01
N LEU A 340 8.49 -4.77 6.13
CA LEU A 340 9.92 -4.99 6.32
C LEU A 340 10.42 -6.21 5.56
N THR A 341 9.61 -7.26 5.39
CA THR A 341 9.96 -8.38 4.51
C THR A 341 10.05 -7.92 3.05
N TRP A 342 9.13 -7.05 2.61
CA TRP A 342 9.19 -6.46 1.27
C TRP A 342 10.40 -5.55 1.07
N ALA A 343 10.72 -4.70 2.05
CA ALA A 343 11.94 -3.89 2.04
C ALA A 343 13.21 -4.74 1.96
N LEU A 344 13.27 -5.85 2.69
CA LEU A 344 14.37 -6.79 2.62
C LEU A 344 14.49 -7.46 1.24
N ALA A 345 13.38 -7.87 0.62
CA ALA A 345 13.40 -8.43 -0.74
C ALA A 345 14.05 -7.45 -1.74
N MET A 346 13.62 -6.19 -1.74
CA MET A 346 14.20 -5.15 -2.60
C MET A 346 15.66 -4.84 -2.26
N THR A 347 15.99 -4.81 -0.98
CA THR A 347 17.37 -4.55 -0.51
C THR A 347 18.31 -5.64 -0.98
N LEU A 348 17.89 -6.91 -0.88
CA LEU A 348 18.69 -8.04 -1.35
C LEU A 348 18.94 -7.97 -2.85
N GLU A 349 17.95 -7.58 -3.65
CA GLU A 349 18.15 -7.34 -5.10
C GLU A 349 19.12 -6.17 -5.38
N ILE A 350 18.99 -5.03 -4.67
CA ILE A 350 19.92 -3.90 -4.79
C ILE A 350 21.37 -4.31 -4.48
N LEU A 351 21.53 -5.16 -3.46
CA LEU A 351 22.82 -5.70 -3.03
C LEU A 351 23.30 -6.88 -3.89
N GLU A 352 22.58 -7.22 -4.97
CA GLU A 352 22.87 -8.32 -5.88
C GLU A 352 23.02 -9.67 -5.16
N ASN A 353 22.21 -9.85 -4.11
CA ASN A 353 22.21 -11.02 -3.23
C ASN A 353 20.94 -11.86 -3.41
N ASN A 354 21.05 -12.93 -4.19
CA ASN A 354 19.92 -13.78 -4.58
C ASN A 354 19.66 -14.99 -3.65
N LEU A 355 20.14 -14.96 -2.40
CA LEU A 355 20.15 -16.14 -1.53
C LEU A 355 18.77 -16.62 -1.04
N THR A 356 17.71 -15.81 -1.15
CA THR A 356 16.41 -16.11 -0.53
C THR A 356 15.33 -16.58 -1.50
N GLY A 357 15.46 -16.30 -2.80
CA GLY A 357 14.40 -16.53 -3.79
C GLY A 357 13.12 -15.71 -3.54
N TRP A 358 13.21 -14.66 -2.72
CA TRP A 358 12.06 -13.80 -2.41
C TRP A 358 11.64 -12.97 -3.61
N ARG A 359 10.35 -12.69 -3.70
CA ARG A 359 9.75 -11.88 -4.77
C ARG A 359 9.49 -10.46 -4.30
N VAL A 360 9.76 -9.47 -5.14
CA VAL A 360 9.33 -8.08 -4.92
C VAL A 360 7.91 -7.93 -5.46
N ILE A 361 6.97 -7.55 -4.58
CA ILE A 361 5.57 -7.28 -4.95
C ILE A 361 5.37 -5.88 -5.55
N ARG A 362 4.26 -5.69 -6.24
CA ARG A 362 3.78 -4.43 -6.77
C ARG A 362 2.61 -3.88 -5.91
N PRO A 363 2.84 -2.80 -5.15
CA PRO A 363 1.96 -2.38 -4.05
C PRO A 363 0.66 -1.64 -4.43
#